data_AF-K1U974-F1
#
_entry.id   AF-K1U974-F1
#
_cell.length_a   1.000
_cell.length_b   1.000
_cell.length_c   1.000
_cell.angle_alpha   90.00
_cell.angle_beta   90.00
_cell.angle_gamma   90.00
#
_symmetry.space_group_name_H-M   'P 1'
#
loop_
_entity.id
_entity.type
_entity.pdbx_description
1 polymer ?
#
loop_
_entity_poly.entity_id
_entity_poly.type
_entity_poly.pdbx_seq_one_letter_code
_entity_poly.pdbx_strand_id
1 'polypeptide(L)'
;VVRYAIRAGLAVHGEIAEISKMDRKNYCYPDLSKAYQISQLYAPLIIGGYVELSNGRKIRLHHIHIEEDAGKLIHQHGDTYVDYNRGGVPLIEIVSEPDIRSIDEAREYVEKLQQVMRYIGISDCKMQEGSMRCDVNISVRPKGSEKLGTRTEIKNMNSINNIAKAMEYEFERQVDLIENGGSVVQETLRYDDATNTTSSMRSK
;
A
#
# COMPACT_ATOMS: atom_id res chain seq x y z
N VAL A 1 -16.30 12.91 0.77
CA VAL A 1 -14.89 12.48 0.63
C VAL A 1 -13.95 13.35 1.45
N VAL A 2 -13.73 14.63 1.12
CA VAL A 2 -12.78 15.52 1.83
C VAL A 2 -12.94 15.52 3.36
N ARG A 3 -14.17 15.65 3.87
CA ARG A 3 -14.45 15.58 5.32
C ARG A 3 -13.96 14.26 5.96
N TYR A 4 -14.11 13.13 5.28
CA TYR A 4 -13.65 11.83 5.78
C TYR A 4 -12.13 11.71 5.74
N ALA A 5 -11.48 12.22 4.70
CA ALA A 5 -10.03 12.27 4.62
C ALA A 5 -9.42 13.15 5.73
N ILE A 6 -10.01 14.32 6.00
CA ILE A 6 -9.60 15.19 7.12
C ILE A 6 -9.77 14.46 8.46
N ARG A 7 -10.90 13.77 8.66
CA ARG A 7 -11.15 12.97 9.86
C ARG A 7 -10.11 11.85 10.02
N ALA A 8 -9.73 11.20 8.92
CA ALA A 8 -8.66 10.19 8.89
C ALA A 8 -7.33 10.80 9.34
N GLY A 9 -6.93 11.92 8.76
CA GLY A 9 -5.68 12.61 9.09
C GLY A 9 -5.59 13.01 10.55
N LEU A 10 -6.64 13.65 11.08
CA LEU A 10 -6.68 14.03 12.49
C LEU A 10 -6.60 12.82 13.43
N ALA A 11 -7.23 11.70 13.06
CA ALA A 11 -7.23 10.48 13.87
C ALA A 11 -5.84 9.81 13.96
N VAL A 12 -4.96 10.09 13.00
CA VAL A 12 -3.56 9.60 12.98
C VAL A 12 -2.55 10.72 13.23
N HIS A 13 -2.99 11.82 13.86
CA HIS A 13 -2.15 12.96 14.21
C HIS A 13 -1.42 13.62 13.02
N GLY A 14 -1.98 13.51 11.81
CA GLY A 14 -1.48 14.17 10.61
C GLY A 14 -1.83 15.65 10.57
N GLU A 15 -1.02 16.43 9.86
CA GLU A 15 -1.24 17.84 9.61
C GLU A 15 -2.14 18.02 8.37
N ILE A 16 -3.22 18.80 8.50
CA ILE A 16 -4.13 19.06 7.38
C ILE A 16 -3.61 20.25 6.59
N ALA A 17 -3.34 20.05 5.30
CA ALA A 17 -2.85 21.11 4.44
C ALA A 17 -3.94 22.18 4.21
N GLU A 18 -3.60 23.46 4.37
CA GLU A 18 -4.50 24.58 4.05
C GLU A 18 -4.80 24.65 2.55
N ILE A 19 -3.84 24.25 1.73
CA ILE A 19 -3.95 24.21 0.27
C ILE A 19 -3.60 22.81 -0.21
N SER A 20 -4.56 22.16 -0.87
CA SER A 20 -4.40 20.85 -1.49
C SER A 20 -4.93 20.89 -2.93
N LYS A 21 -4.32 20.11 -3.83
CA LYS A 21 -4.63 20.12 -5.27
C LYS A 21 -4.85 18.69 -5.78
N MET A 22 -5.62 18.58 -6.85
CA MET A 22 -5.80 17.34 -7.59
C MET A 22 -4.93 17.35 -8.84
N ASP A 23 -4.23 16.26 -9.07
CA ASP A 23 -3.29 16.02 -10.17
C ASP A 23 -3.77 14.85 -11.03
N ARG A 24 -3.23 14.76 -12.24
CA ARG A 24 -3.49 13.63 -13.16
C ARG A 24 -2.30 12.69 -13.19
N LYS A 25 -2.50 11.46 -12.72
CA LYS A 25 -1.56 10.35 -12.87
C LYS A 25 -1.89 9.62 -14.16
N ASN A 26 -1.16 9.92 -15.24
CA ASN A 26 -1.46 9.45 -16.59
C ASN A 26 -0.93 8.03 -16.84
N TYR A 27 -1.81 7.12 -17.24
CA TYR A 27 -1.45 5.78 -17.75
C TYR A 27 -2.62 5.19 -18.53
N CYS A 28 -2.33 4.49 -19.62
CA CYS A 28 -3.34 3.84 -20.45
C CYS A 28 -3.57 2.41 -19.94
N TYR A 29 -4.75 2.13 -19.40
CA TYR A 29 -5.17 0.78 -19.03
C TYR A 29 -6.69 0.62 -19.19
N PRO A 30 -7.21 -0.56 -19.59
CA PRO A 30 -8.62 -0.70 -20.00
C PRO A 30 -9.66 -0.42 -18.91
N ASP A 31 -9.28 -0.50 -17.63
CA ASP A 31 -10.14 -0.20 -16.47
C ASP A 31 -10.18 1.30 -16.10
N LEU A 32 -9.47 2.14 -16.86
CA LEU A 32 -9.36 3.57 -16.63
C LEU A 32 -9.76 4.36 -17.88
N SER A 33 -11.04 4.67 -17.99
CA SER A 33 -11.66 5.30 -19.18
C SER A 33 -11.04 6.63 -19.59
N LYS A 34 -10.44 7.36 -18.66
CA LYS A 34 -9.87 8.69 -18.87
C LYS A 34 -8.40 8.68 -19.32
N ALA A 35 -7.72 7.52 -19.27
CA ALA A 35 -6.27 7.39 -19.41
C ALA A 35 -5.45 8.21 -18.38
N TYR A 36 -6.10 8.66 -17.30
CA TYR A 36 -5.47 9.21 -16.12
C TYR A 36 -6.36 8.99 -14.89
N GLN A 37 -5.72 8.80 -13.74
CA GLN A 37 -6.36 8.75 -12.43
C GLN A 37 -6.23 10.13 -11.79
N ILE A 38 -7.33 10.67 -11.27
CA ILE A 38 -7.33 11.88 -10.43
C ILE A 38 -6.83 11.47 -9.04
N SER A 39 -5.70 12.04 -8.63
CA SER A 39 -5.02 11.77 -7.34
C SER A 39 -4.36 13.07 -6.84
N GLN A 40 -3.47 13.02 -5.85
CA GLN A 40 -2.72 14.21 -5.37
C GLN A 40 -1.23 13.86 -5.26
N LEU A 41 -0.43 14.40 -6.17
CA LEU A 41 1.01 14.11 -6.23
C LEU A 41 1.82 15.19 -5.51
N TYR A 42 1.53 16.46 -5.79
CA TYR A 42 2.39 17.56 -5.33
C TYR A 42 1.89 18.24 -4.04
N ALA A 43 0.59 18.16 -3.76
CA ALA A 43 -0.04 18.83 -2.63
C ALA A 43 -1.09 17.91 -1.96
N PRO A 44 -0.64 16.84 -1.27
CA PRO A 44 -1.53 15.90 -0.58
C PRO A 44 -2.32 16.62 0.51
N LEU A 45 -3.52 16.11 0.81
CA LEU A 45 -4.42 16.74 1.78
C LEU A 45 -3.90 16.65 3.22
N ILE A 46 -3.18 15.57 3.56
CA ILE A 46 -2.62 15.35 4.90
C ILE A 46 -1.14 15.02 4.80
N ILE A 47 -0.33 15.69 5.61
CA ILE A 47 1.12 15.53 5.67
C ILE A 47 1.49 14.92 7.03
N GLY A 48 2.37 13.93 7.03
CA GLY A 48 2.84 13.34 8.28
C GLY A 48 1.76 12.57 9.05
N GLY A 49 2.00 12.45 10.35
CA GLY A 49 1.19 11.66 11.29
C GLY A 49 1.90 10.38 11.72
N TYR A 50 1.24 9.58 12.54
CA TYR A 50 1.75 8.30 12.99
C TYR A 50 0.66 7.36 13.49
N VAL A 51 0.98 6.07 13.50
CA VAL A 51 0.25 5.04 14.23
C VAL A 51 1.14 4.54 15.36
N GLU A 52 0.62 4.56 16.59
CA GLU A 52 1.36 4.11 17.77
C GLU A 52 1.11 2.62 18.02
N LEU A 53 2.20 1.84 18.03
CA LEU A 53 2.21 0.42 18.34
C LEU A 53 2.15 0.21 19.87
N SER A 54 1.84 -1.01 20.30
CA SER A 54 1.61 -1.35 21.71
C SER A 54 2.89 -1.30 22.53
N ASN A 55 4.05 -1.41 21.87
CA ASN A 55 5.36 -1.19 22.47
C ASN A 55 5.75 0.30 22.56
N GLY A 56 4.85 1.22 22.22
CA GLY A 56 5.06 2.68 22.25
C GLY A 56 5.83 3.23 21.04
N ARG A 57 6.29 2.38 20.11
CA ARG A 57 6.90 2.85 18.87
C ARG A 57 5.85 3.53 17.99
N LYS A 58 6.23 4.64 17.36
CA LYS A 58 5.41 5.37 16.40
C LYS A 58 5.88 5.05 14.99
N ILE A 59 5.01 4.45 14.18
CA ILE A 59 5.24 4.26 12.75
C ILE A 59 4.72 5.52 12.07
N ARG A 60 5.64 6.32 11.51
CA ARG A 60 5.26 7.59 10.89
C ARG A 60 4.54 7.36 9.56
N LEU A 61 3.65 8.28 9.24
CA LEU A 61 3.07 8.41 7.92
C LEU A 61 3.84 9.47 7.14
N HIS A 62 4.07 9.23 5.86
CA HIS A 62 4.59 10.26 4.97
C HIS A 62 3.47 11.23 4.61
N HIS A 63 2.34 10.70 4.12
CA HIS A 63 1.17 11.50 3.73
C HIS A 63 -0.10 10.65 3.60
N ILE A 64 -1.25 11.34 3.55
CA ILE A 64 -2.53 10.77 3.10
C ILE A 64 -3.10 11.67 2.02
N HIS A 65 -3.54 11.09 0.90
CA HIS A 65 -4.15 11.83 -0.19
C HIS A 65 -5.46 11.19 -0.65
N ILE A 66 -6.28 11.98 -1.35
CA ILE A 66 -7.53 11.51 -1.95
C ILE A 66 -7.28 11.11 -3.39
N GLU A 67 -7.80 9.98 -3.81
CA GLU A 67 -7.81 9.57 -5.21
C GLU A 67 -9.09 8.83 -5.59
N GLU A 68 -9.21 8.48 -6.87
CA GLU A 68 -10.33 7.68 -7.40
C GLU A 68 -9.88 6.25 -7.73
N ASP A 69 -10.76 5.27 -7.52
CA ASP A 69 -10.49 3.89 -7.90
C ASP A 69 -10.68 3.65 -9.40
N ALA A 70 -9.98 2.64 -9.91
CA ALA A 70 -10.17 2.13 -11.26
C ALA A 70 -11.36 1.15 -11.33
N GLY A 71 -11.78 0.84 -12.55
CA GLY A 71 -12.74 -0.22 -12.82
C GLY A 71 -12.20 -1.61 -12.43
N LYS A 72 -12.93 -2.64 -12.86
CA LYS A 72 -12.56 -4.04 -12.67
C LYS A 72 -12.44 -4.73 -14.03
N LEU A 73 -11.36 -5.49 -14.21
CA LEU A 73 -11.21 -6.40 -15.34
C LEU A 73 -11.70 -7.80 -14.96
N ILE A 74 -12.47 -8.41 -15.85
CA ILE A 74 -12.93 -9.79 -15.72
C ILE A 74 -12.39 -10.54 -16.95
N HIS A 75 -11.44 -11.44 -16.72
CA HIS A 75 -10.86 -12.26 -17.77
C HIS A 75 -11.65 -13.57 -17.88
N GLN A 76 -12.29 -13.82 -19.03
CA GLN A 76 -13.10 -15.00 -19.24
C GLN A 76 -13.03 -15.45 -20.71
N HIS A 77 -12.79 -16.75 -20.93
CA HIS A 77 -12.72 -17.36 -22.27
C HIS A 77 -11.75 -16.68 -23.25
N GLY A 78 -10.65 -16.09 -22.75
CA GLY A 78 -9.67 -15.38 -23.58
C GLY A 78 -10.00 -13.91 -23.84
N ASP A 79 -11.22 -13.46 -23.48
CA ASP A 79 -11.62 -12.07 -23.56
C ASP A 79 -11.42 -11.34 -22.23
N THR A 80 -11.35 -10.02 -22.31
CA THR A 80 -11.32 -9.13 -21.14
C THR A 80 -12.57 -8.24 -21.16
N TYR A 81 -13.43 -8.46 -20.19
CA TYR A 81 -14.61 -7.63 -19.94
C TYR A 81 -14.26 -6.55 -18.93
N VAL A 82 -14.75 -5.34 -19.15
CA VAL A 82 -14.49 -4.19 -18.28
C VAL A 82 -15.77 -3.79 -17.55
N ASP A 83 -15.75 -3.85 -16.22
CA ASP A 83 -16.81 -3.37 -15.36
C ASP A 83 -16.40 -2.04 -14.69
N TYR A 84 -17.11 -0.96 -15.05
CA TYR A 84 -16.86 0.38 -14.55
C TYR A 84 -17.65 0.75 -13.29
N ASN A 85 -18.43 -0.15 -12.69
CA ASN A 85 -19.22 0.14 -11.48
C ASN A 85 -18.37 0.67 -10.31
N ARG A 86 -17.09 0.26 -10.23
CA ARG A 86 -16.13 0.75 -9.21
C ARG A 86 -15.33 1.97 -9.66
N GLY A 87 -15.31 2.29 -10.96
CA GLY A 87 -14.54 3.40 -11.49
C GLY A 87 -15.02 4.73 -10.91
N GLY A 88 -14.13 5.50 -10.28
CA GLY A 88 -14.48 6.77 -9.64
C GLY A 88 -14.87 6.65 -8.16
N VAL A 89 -14.93 5.44 -7.59
CA VAL A 89 -15.15 5.27 -6.14
C VAL A 89 -14.04 6.00 -5.36
N PRO A 90 -14.38 6.82 -4.36
CA PRO A 90 -13.38 7.61 -3.65
C PRO A 90 -12.49 6.75 -2.76
N LEU A 91 -11.19 7.01 -2.80
CA LEU A 91 -10.17 6.39 -1.96
C LEU A 91 -9.42 7.45 -1.17
N ILE A 92 -8.83 6.99 -0.06
CA ILE A 92 -7.66 7.65 0.51
C ILE A 92 -6.49 6.68 0.41
N GLU A 93 -5.36 7.15 -0.09
CA GLU A 93 -4.10 6.42 -0.05
C GLU A 93 -3.32 6.87 1.19
N ILE A 94 -2.92 5.92 2.03
CA ILE A 94 -2.18 6.17 3.27
C ILE A 94 -0.78 5.59 3.10
N VAL A 95 0.23 6.46 3.05
CA VAL A 95 1.62 6.07 2.80
C VAL A 95 2.42 6.20 4.09
N SER A 96 3.03 5.10 4.54
CA SER A 96 3.92 5.11 5.71
C SER A 96 5.33 5.57 5.33
N GLU A 97 6.04 6.13 6.29
CA GLU A 97 7.51 6.16 6.24
C GLU A 97 8.07 4.73 6.35
N PRO A 98 9.30 4.46 5.88
CA PRO A 98 9.92 3.15 6.03
C PRO A 98 10.43 2.96 7.47
N ASP A 99 9.54 2.99 8.46
CA ASP A 99 9.83 2.86 9.90
C ASP A 99 9.60 1.45 10.46
N ILE A 100 8.79 0.64 9.77
CA ILE A 100 8.48 -0.74 10.14
C ILE A 100 9.75 -1.59 10.06
N ARG A 101 10.07 -2.38 11.09
CA ARG A 101 11.32 -3.17 11.18
C ARG A 101 11.11 -4.67 11.36
N SER A 102 9.88 -5.11 11.59
CA SER A 102 9.57 -6.53 11.71
C SER A 102 8.19 -6.83 11.12
N ILE A 103 7.94 -8.11 10.87
CA ILE A 103 6.66 -8.62 10.39
C ILE A 103 5.56 -8.35 11.44
N ASP A 104 5.87 -8.54 12.72
CA ASP A 104 4.94 -8.25 13.81
C ASP A 104 4.53 -6.77 13.84
N GLU A 105 5.48 -5.86 13.64
CA GLU A 105 5.18 -4.43 13.55
C GLU A 105 4.31 -4.10 12.34
N ALA A 106 4.54 -4.76 11.20
CA ALA A 106 3.73 -4.58 10.00
C ALA A 106 2.29 -5.02 10.23
N ARG A 107 2.10 -6.21 10.84
CA ARG A 107 0.78 -6.73 11.20
C ARG A 107 0.06 -5.79 12.14
N GLU A 108 0.70 -5.42 13.24
CA GLU A 108 0.12 -4.55 14.24
C GLU A 108 -0.21 -3.16 13.67
N TYR A 109 0.68 -2.60 12.85
CA TYR A 109 0.44 -1.33 12.16
C TYR A 109 -0.83 -1.38 11.29
N VAL A 110 -0.97 -2.41 10.45
CA VAL A 110 -2.13 -2.57 9.57
C VAL A 110 -3.41 -2.81 10.38
N GLU A 111 -3.35 -3.63 11.44
CA GLU A 111 -4.47 -3.91 12.34
C GLU A 111 -4.94 -2.64 13.06
N LYS A 112 -4.02 -1.86 13.64
CA LYS A 112 -4.34 -0.60 14.31
C LYS A 112 -4.88 0.44 13.34
N LEU A 113 -4.27 0.58 12.17
CA LEU A 113 -4.76 1.51 11.15
C LEU A 113 -6.19 1.14 10.73
N GLN A 114 -6.45 -0.15 10.46
CA GLN A 114 -7.79 -0.66 10.16
C GLN A 114 -8.78 -0.36 11.30
N GLN A 115 -8.38 -0.59 12.56
CA GLN A 115 -9.21 -0.32 13.73
C GLN A 115 -9.56 1.16 13.85
N VAL A 116 -8.59 2.07 13.68
CA VAL A 116 -8.80 3.52 13.73
C VAL A 116 -9.80 3.95 12.66
N MET A 117 -9.60 3.52 11.41
CA MET A 117 -10.46 3.92 10.28
C MET A 117 -11.91 3.43 10.43
N ARG A 118 -12.10 2.21 10.97
CA ARG A 118 -13.42 1.69 11.34
C ARG A 118 -14.05 2.48 12.48
N TYR A 119 -13.28 2.78 13.52
CA TYR A 119 -13.78 3.47 14.72
C TYR A 119 -14.26 4.90 14.41
N ILE A 120 -13.55 5.61 13.53
CA ILE A 120 -13.98 6.93 13.06
C ILE A 120 -15.05 6.86 11.97
N GLY A 121 -15.46 5.67 11.54
CA GLY A 121 -16.59 5.44 10.64
C GLY A 121 -16.41 5.99 9.23
N ILE A 122 -15.19 5.95 8.67
CA ILE A 122 -14.94 6.42 7.30
C ILE A 122 -14.91 5.30 6.25
N SER A 123 -14.67 4.05 6.67
CA SER A 123 -14.65 2.86 5.81
C SER A 123 -14.82 1.60 6.66
N ASP A 124 -15.41 0.57 6.08
CA ASP A 124 -15.51 -0.76 6.70
C ASP A 124 -14.14 -1.46 6.75
N CYS A 125 -13.18 -1.00 5.95
CA CYS A 125 -11.80 -1.49 5.88
C CYS A 125 -11.69 -3.03 5.90
N LYS A 126 -12.47 -3.72 5.08
CA LYS A 126 -12.45 -5.18 4.95
C LYS A 126 -11.65 -5.55 3.71
N MET A 127 -10.51 -6.20 3.90
CA MET A 127 -9.64 -6.59 2.78
C MET A 127 -10.32 -7.59 1.83
N GLN A 128 -11.07 -8.54 2.37
CA GLN A 128 -11.83 -9.54 1.60
C GLN A 128 -12.88 -8.92 0.67
N GLU A 129 -13.44 -7.77 1.05
CA GLU A 129 -14.44 -7.04 0.25
C GLU A 129 -13.79 -5.93 -0.61
N GLY A 130 -12.46 -5.77 -0.53
CA GLY A 130 -11.71 -4.76 -1.29
C GLY A 130 -11.82 -3.33 -0.76
N SER A 131 -12.48 -3.09 0.38
CA SER A 131 -12.59 -1.77 1.01
C SER A 131 -11.35 -1.35 1.81
N MET A 132 -10.34 -2.22 1.87
CA MET A 132 -8.96 -1.91 2.27
C MET A 132 -8.01 -2.73 1.41
N ARG A 133 -6.95 -2.08 0.90
CA ARG A 133 -5.87 -2.71 0.14
C ARG A 133 -4.54 -2.29 0.75
N CYS A 134 -3.52 -3.12 0.59
CA CYS A 134 -2.19 -2.84 1.07
C CYS A 134 -1.17 -3.47 0.11
N ASP A 135 -0.30 -2.63 -0.44
CA ASP A 135 0.91 -3.04 -1.14
C ASP A 135 2.09 -2.88 -0.18
N VAL A 136 3.03 -3.83 -0.22
CA VAL A 136 4.16 -3.89 0.71
C VAL A 136 5.43 -3.52 -0.03
N ASN A 137 6.17 -2.56 0.52
CA ASN A 137 7.50 -2.20 0.04
C ASN A 137 8.54 -2.69 1.03
N ILE A 138 9.44 -3.57 0.58
CA ILE A 138 10.42 -4.22 1.45
C ILE A 138 11.82 -4.19 0.83
N SER A 139 12.81 -3.94 1.69
CA SER A 139 14.24 -4.01 1.37
C SER A 139 14.99 -4.45 2.60
N VAL A 140 15.96 -5.34 2.46
CA VAL A 140 16.87 -5.72 3.56
C VAL A 140 18.14 -4.85 3.55
N ARG A 141 18.78 -4.74 4.71
CA ARG A 141 20.07 -4.05 4.87
C ARG A 141 20.88 -4.70 5.99
N PRO A 142 22.23 -4.63 5.94
CA PRO A 142 23.06 -5.07 7.04
C PRO A 142 22.69 -4.37 8.35
N LYS A 143 22.70 -5.12 9.46
CA LYS A 143 22.39 -4.58 10.78
C LYS A 143 23.34 -3.43 11.14
N GLY A 144 22.80 -2.31 11.57
CA GLY A 144 23.55 -1.09 11.88
C GLY A 144 23.78 -0.15 10.69
N SER A 145 23.49 -0.58 9.45
CA SER A 145 23.53 0.31 8.28
C SER A 145 22.35 1.28 8.29
N GLU A 146 22.62 2.55 7.99
CA GLU A 146 21.59 3.56 7.73
C GLU A 146 21.10 3.55 6.28
N LYS A 147 21.93 3.04 5.35
CA LYS A 147 21.59 2.97 3.92
C LYS A 147 20.51 1.92 3.69
N LEU A 148 19.39 2.34 3.09
CA LEU A 148 18.32 1.44 2.65
C LEU A 148 18.79 0.60 1.45
N GLY A 149 18.34 -0.66 1.41
CA GLY A 149 18.63 -1.58 0.32
C GLY A 149 17.77 -1.32 -0.92
N THR A 150 17.98 -2.13 -1.97
CA THR A 150 17.11 -2.11 -3.14
C THR A 150 15.72 -2.62 -2.76
N ARG A 151 14.69 -1.86 -3.13
CA ARG A 151 13.30 -2.12 -2.77
C ARG A 151 12.62 -3.06 -3.77
N THR A 152 11.89 -4.04 -3.27
CA THR A 152 10.86 -4.76 -4.01
C THR A 152 9.46 -4.35 -3.51
N GLU A 153 8.48 -4.41 -4.39
CA GLU A 153 7.09 -4.04 -4.10
C GLU A 153 6.18 -5.25 -4.31
N ILE A 154 5.59 -5.78 -3.26
CA ILE A 154 4.67 -6.91 -3.31
C ILE A 154 3.23 -6.40 -3.39
N LYS A 155 2.46 -6.89 -4.36
CA LYS A 155 1.07 -6.50 -4.60
C LYS A 155 0.08 -7.64 -4.41
N ASN A 156 -1.20 -7.28 -4.34
CA ASN A 156 -2.35 -8.18 -4.37
C ASN A 156 -2.44 -9.13 -3.16
N MET A 157 -2.18 -8.62 -1.96
CA MET A 157 -2.40 -9.36 -0.71
C MET A 157 -3.82 -9.09 -0.18
N ASN A 158 -4.58 -10.16 0.05
CA ASN A 158 -6.01 -10.07 0.41
C ASN A 158 -6.29 -10.18 1.92
N SER A 159 -5.25 -10.38 2.74
CA SER A 159 -5.39 -10.44 4.19
C SER A 159 -4.10 -9.98 4.90
N ILE A 160 -4.22 -9.62 6.17
CA ILE A 160 -3.08 -9.27 7.04
C ILE A 160 -2.12 -10.47 7.20
N ASN A 161 -2.66 -11.69 7.18
CA ASN A 161 -1.85 -12.90 7.22
C ASN A 161 -1.05 -13.08 5.91
N ASN A 162 -1.64 -12.74 4.76
CA ASN A 162 -0.94 -12.79 3.47
C ASN A 162 0.18 -11.73 3.43
N ILE A 163 -0.04 -10.55 4.02
CA ILE A 163 1.01 -9.53 4.19
C ILE A 163 2.19 -10.10 4.98
N ALA A 164 1.91 -10.70 6.15
CA ALA A 164 2.95 -11.25 7.01
C ALA A 164 3.79 -12.31 6.31
N LYS A 165 3.11 -13.28 5.69
CA LYS A 165 3.74 -14.37 4.93
C LYS A 165 4.54 -13.88 3.73
N ALA A 166 4.01 -12.92 2.98
CA ALA A 166 4.70 -12.34 1.83
C ALA A 166 5.98 -11.60 2.26
N MET A 167 5.92 -10.88 3.38
CA MET A 167 7.09 -10.22 3.97
C MET A 167 8.14 -11.20 4.46
N GLU A 168 7.72 -12.30 5.10
CA GLU A 168 8.60 -13.38 5.56
C GLU A 168 9.37 -14.00 4.38
N TYR A 169 8.63 -14.45 3.37
CA TYR A 169 9.22 -15.03 2.17
C TYR A 169 10.18 -14.07 1.46
N GLU A 170 9.78 -12.81 1.27
CA GLU A 170 10.61 -11.84 0.56
C GLU A 170 11.83 -11.42 1.37
N PHE A 171 11.73 -11.36 2.69
CA PHE A 171 12.88 -11.14 3.57
C PHE A 171 13.93 -12.25 3.38
N GLU A 172 13.51 -13.52 3.52
CA GLU A 172 14.40 -14.68 3.35
C GLU A 172 15.02 -14.69 1.95
N ARG A 173 14.21 -14.50 0.90
CA ARG A 173 14.68 -14.43 -0.48
C ARG A 173 15.76 -13.37 -0.70
N GLN A 174 15.55 -12.16 -0.17
CA GLN A 174 16.54 -11.08 -0.32
C GLN A 174 17.81 -11.35 0.47
N VAL A 175 17.71 -11.90 1.68
CA VAL A 175 18.87 -12.28 2.50
C VAL A 175 19.68 -13.35 1.76
N ASP A 176 19.04 -14.44 1.37
CA ASP A 176 19.70 -15.55 0.64
C ASP A 176 20.39 -15.06 -0.63
N LEU A 177 19.73 -14.19 -1.40
CA LEU A 177 20.31 -13.65 -2.64
C LEU A 177 21.58 -12.84 -2.36
N ILE A 178 21.57 -12.00 -1.32
CA ILE A 178 22.71 -11.15 -0.96
C ILE A 178 23.84 -11.98 -0.35
N GLU A 179 23.53 -12.94 0.53
CA GLU A 179 24.53 -13.81 1.16
C GLU A 179 25.21 -14.75 0.15
N ASN A 180 24.51 -15.13 -0.92
CA ASN A 180 25.08 -15.87 -2.05
C ASN A 180 25.86 -14.97 -3.04
N GLY A 181 26.12 -13.70 -2.72
CA GLY A 181 26.89 -12.77 -3.55
C GLY A 181 26.11 -12.16 -4.71
N GLY A 182 24.80 -12.37 -4.77
CA GLY A 182 23.90 -11.73 -5.73
C GLY A 182 23.48 -10.32 -5.30
N SER A 183 22.58 -9.72 -6.09
CA SER A 183 22.03 -8.40 -5.82
C SER A 183 20.52 -8.37 -6.06
N VAL A 184 19.78 -7.78 -5.13
CA VAL A 184 18.34 -7.55 -5.29
C VAL A 184 18.11 -6.52 -6.41
N VAL A 185 17.21 -6.86 -7.34
CA VAL A 185 16.72 -5.95 -8.38
C VAL A 185 15.41 -5.30 -7.95
N GLN A 186 15.17 -4.08 -8.41
CA GLN A 186 13.90 -3.40 -8.15
C GLN A 186 12.82 -3.94 -9.07
N GLU A 187 11.82 -4.59 -8.49
CA GLU A 187 10.72 -5.22 -9.22
C GLU A 187 9.40 -5.17 -8.44
N THR A 188 8.30 -5.35 -9.19
CA THR A 188 6.96 -5.52 -8.64
C THR A 188 6.61 -7.00 -8.65
N LEU A 189 6.30 -7.52 -7.47
CA LEU A 189 6.04 -8.92 -7.19
C LEU A 189 4.54 -9.14 -6.95
N ARG A 190 4.08 -10.35 -7.28
CA ARG A 190 2.79 -10.88 -6.88
C ARG A 190 3.00 -11.96 -5.83
N TYR A 191 2.25 -11.88 -4.74
CA TYR A 191 2.17 -12.96 -3.76
C TYR A 191 1.15 -14.02 -4.21
N ASP A 192 1.52 -15.29 -4.12
CA ASP A 192 0.64 -16.45 -4.34
C ASP A 192 0.41 -17.17 -3.00
N ASP A 193 -0.85 -17.19 -2.57
CA ASP A 193 -1.25 -17.77 -1.28
C ASP A 193 -1.26 -19.31 -1.28
N ALA A 194 -1.39 -19.94 -2.45
CA ALA A 194 -1.39 -21.40 -2.56
C ALA A 194 0.02 -21.97 -2.39
N THR A 195 1.04 -21.27 -2.90
CA THR A 195 2.44 -21.69 -2.82
C THR A 195 3.21 -20.99 -1.71
N ASN A 196 2.68 -19.92 -1.13
CA ASN A 196 3.35 -19.05 -0.17
C ASN A 196 4.65 -18.46 -0.73
N THR A 197 4.63 -18.01 -1.99
CA THR A 197 5.79 -17.46 -2.68
C THR A 197 5.48 -16.13 -3.36
N THR A 198 6.52 -15.35 -3.64
CA THR A 198 6.43 -14.14 -4.48
C THR A 198 7.02 -14.39 -5.85
N SER A 199 6.35 -13.92 -6.90
CA SER A 199 6.82 -14.03 -8.29
C SER A 199 6.81 -12.68 -8.99
N SER A 200 7.74 -12.45 -9.92
CA SER A 200 7.83 -11.18 -10.66
C SER A 200 6.64 -11.00 -11.60
N MET A 201 5.96 -9.85 -11.53
CA MET A 201 4.77 -9.56 -12.35
C MET A 201 5.09 -9.15 -13.79
N ARG A 202 6.32 -8.69 -14.05
CA ARG A 202 6.81 -8.30 -15.37
C ARG A 202 8.32 -8.48 -15.41
N SER A 203 8.84 -9.23 -16.38
CA SER A 203 10.20 -8.98 -16.85
C SER A 203 10.19 -7.61 -17.53
N LYS A 204 10.99 -6.65 -17.06
CA LYS A 204 11.35 -5.50 -17.90
C LYS A 204 12.19 -5.98 -19.07
#